data_AF-L8LZI6-F1
#
_entry.id   AF-L8LZI6-F1
#
_cell.length_a   1.000
_cell.length_b   1.000
_cell.length_c   1.000
_cell.angle_alpha   90.00
_cell.angle_beta   90.00
_cell.angle_gamma   90.00
#
_symmetry.space_group_name_H-M   'P 1'
#
loop_
_entity.id
_entity.type
_entity.pdbx_description
1 polymer ?
#
loop_
_entity_poly.entity_id
_entity_poly.type
_entity_poly.pdbx_seq_one_letter_code
_entity_poly.pdbx_strand_id
1 'polypeptide(L)'
;MSAFYDPKLQQRIILLQRQNRKRVQIAIWRCLLVSSLIATAIAMILSPYWQIKNSAQISLEEEIMVTKSTIYSLLKLNYPQSLWTISGHQLSNKLKSISPIVDAVVTKQLFPPQVKVRLQERVPVATVSTQGKIGFLDADGVWLDPIYYSHSEENSEENSNFSLPQIKVINFQPKYSETWAEIYRLSAMYPGIKLLELRWNEIDQLYLKTNIGRVYLGSDRSILTEQFQALARFPKLSTQDNLTDIDYLDLSNPKIPFIQQDTRVK
;
A
#
# COMPACT_ATOMS: atom_id res chain seq x y z
N MET A 1 35.91 79.09 -49.97
CA MET A 1 34.97 78.60 -50.99
C MET A 1 34.18 77.45 -50.40
N SER A 2 32.86 77.53 -50.52
CA SER A 2 31.83 76.65 -49.97
C SER A 2 32.10 75.17 -50.26
N ALA A 3 32.08 74.34 -49.22
CA ALA A 3 32.05 72.89 -49.38
C ALA A 3 30.79 72.50 -50.16
N PHE A 4 30.96 71.99 -51.38
CA PHE A 4 29.88 71.45 -52.19
C PHE A 4 29.32 70.20 -51.49
N TYR A 5 28.17 70.35 -50.85
CA TYR A 5 27.41 69.24 -50.28
C TYR A 5 26.47 68.67 -51.35
N ASP A 6 26.62 67.39 -51.70
CA ASP A 6 25.71 66.71 -52.63
C ASP A 6 24.32 66.51 -51.98
N PRO A 7 23.25 67.12 -52.51
CA PRO A 7 21.90 67.01 -51.95
C PRO A 7 21.38 65.56 -51.92
N LYS A 8 21.87 64.68 -52.80
CA LYS A 8 21.47 63.27 -52.84
C LYS A 8 22.01 62.49 -51.62
N LEU A 9 23.20 62.85 -51.14
CA LEU A 9 23.78 62.24 -49.94
C LEU A 9 22.98 62.59 -48.69
N GLN A 10 22.57 63.86 -48.54
CA GLN A 10 21.76 64.30 -47.40
C GLN A 10 20.39 63.59 -47.35
N GLN A 11 19.73 63.43 -48.51
CA GLN A 11 18.47 62.69 -48.58
C GLN A 11 18.63 61.21 -48.21
N ARG A 12 19.70 60.56 -48.67
CA ARG A 12 19.99 59.16 -48.32
C ARG A 12 20.26 58.98 -46.83
N ILE A 13 20.99 59.90 -46.20
CA ILE A 13 21.24 59.89 -44.75
C ILE A 13 19.93 59.98 -43.97
N ILE A 14 19.02 60.90 -44.35
CA ILE A 14 17.71 61.06 -43.67
C ILE A 14 16.84 59.79 -43.85
N LEU A 15 16.84 59.18 -45.03
CA LEU A 15 16.11 57.94 -45.29
C LEU A 15 16.66 56.77 -44.47
N LEU A 16 17.99 56.62 -44.40
CA LEU A 16 18.65 55.60 -43.58
C LEU A 16 18.38 55.81 -42.08
N GLN A 17 18.38 57.06 -41.60
CA GLN A 17 18.01 57.37 -40.22
C GLN A 17 16.56 57.01 -39.91
N ARG A 18 15.60 57.29 -40.82
CA ARG A 18 14.19 56.89 -40.66
C ARG A 18 14.02 55.37 -40.66
N GLN A 19 14.72 54.64 -41.54
CA GLN A 19 14.70 53.18 -41.57
C GLN A 19 15.27 52.58 -40.28
N ASN A 20 16.41 53.09 -39.80
CA ASN A 20 17.00 52.66 -38.54
C ASN A 20 16.08 52.97 -37.35
N ARG A 21 15.44 54.14 -37.29
CA ARG A 21 14.47 54.48 -36.23
C ARG A 21 13.28 53.51 -36.22
N LYS A 22 12.71 53.17 -37.39
CA LYS A 22 11.63 52.17 -37.48
C LYS A 22 12.10 50.79 -37.01
N ARG A 23 13.29 50.35 -37.42
CA ARG A 23 13.87 49.06 -36.97
C ARG A 23 14.10 49.03 -35.46
N VAL A 24 14.62 50.11 -34.87
CA VAL A 24 14.83 50.24 -33.43
C VAL A 24 13.50 50.26 -32.68
N GLN A 25 12.49 51.01 -33.15
CA GLN A 25 11.15 50.99 -32.56
C GLN A 25 10.53 49.58 -32.57
N ILE A 26 10.61 48.89 -33.71
CA ILE A 26 10.13 47.49 -33.82
C ILE A 26 10.92 46.58 -32.87
N ALA A 27 12.24 46.75 -32.75
CA ALA A 27 13.07 45.97 -31.83
C ALA A 27 12.67 46.20 -30.37
N ILE A 28 12.46 47.46 -29.95
CA ILE A 28 12.01 47.81 -28.60
C ILE A 28 10.64 47.18 -28.30
N TRP A 29 9.67 47.31 -29.22
CA TRP A 29 8.35 46.71 -29.05
C TRP A 29 8.42 45.18 -28.97
N ARG A 30 9.27 44.54 -29.77
CA ARG A 30 9.51 43.09 -29.69
C ARG A 30 10.11 42.70 -28.34
N CYS A 31 11.11 43.43 -27.86
CA CYS A 31 11.71 43.19 -26.55
C CYS A 31 10.69 43.35 -25.42
N LEU A 32 9.86 44.40 -25.45
CA LEU A 32 8.81 44.61 -24.45
C LEU A 32 7.77 43.48 -24.45
N LEU A 33 7.34 43.04 -25.63
CA LEU A 33 6.38 41.95 -25.78
C LEU A 33 6.97 40.64 -25.22
N VAL A 34 8.21 40.30 -25.59
CA VAL A 34 8.89 39.10 -25.10
C VAL A 34 9.12 39.17 -23.58
N SER A 35 9.58 40.31 -23.06
CA SER A 35 9.76 40.51 -21.62
C SER A 35 8.45 40.40 -20.85
N SER A 36 7.34 40.92 -21.40
CA SER A 36 6.02 40.80 -20.79
C SER A 36 5.56 39.33 -20.76
N LEU A 37 5.72 38.58 -21.85
CA LEU A 37 5.40 37.16 -21.87
C LEU A 37 6.20 36.37 -20.84
N ILE A 38 7.52 36.61 -20.76
CA ILE A 38 8.38 35.95 -19.77
C ILE A 38 7.93 36.31 -18.34
N ALA A 39 7.68 37.59 -18.06
CA ALA A 39 7.22 38.03 -16.75
C ALA A 39 5.89 37.39 -16.36
N THR A 40 4.94 37.27 -17.29
CA THR A 40 3.65 36.61 -17.03
C THR A 40 3.81 35.11 -16.79
N ALA A 41 4.66 34.41 -17.54
CA ALA A 41 4.93 32.99 -17.35
C ALA A 41 5.56 32.72 -15.97
N ILE A 42 6.52 33.55 -15.57
CA ILE A 42 7.15 33.49 -14.24
C ILE A 42 6.10 33.73 -13.15
N ALA A 43 5.30 34.80 -13.28
CA ALA A 43 4.24 35.11 -12.33
C ALA A 43 3.20 33.98 -12.21
N MET A 44 2.89 33.29 -13.32
CA MET A 44 1.97 32.15 -13.33
C MET A 44 2.55 30.94 -12.59
N ILE A 45 3.84 30.63 -12.74
CA ILE A 45 4.51 29.52 -12.04
C ILE A 45 4.60 29.78 -10.53
N LEU A 46 4.92 31.01 -10.14
CA LEU A 46 5.05 31.44 -8.73
C LEU A 46 3.69 31.69 -8.05
N SER A 47 2.59 31.56 -8.79
CA SER A 47 1.26 31.88 -8.30
C SER A 47 0.82 30.93 -7.17
N PRO A 48 0.12 31.43 -6.12
CA PRO A 48 -0.39 30.62 -5.01
C PRO A 48 -1.49 29.63 -5.43
N TYR A 49 -1.98 29.70 -6.68
CA TYR A 49 -2.94 28.73 -7.22
C TYR A 49 -2.38 27.30 -7.31
N TRP A 50 -1.05 27.12 -7.33
CA TRP A 50 -0.41 25.79 -7.39
C TRP A 50 -0.05 25.21 -6.01
N GLN A 51 -0.64 25.74 -4.93
CA GLN A 51 -0.35 25.31 -3.56
C GLN A 51 -1.47 24.44 -2.98
N ILE A 52 -1.07 23.39 -2.27
CA ILE A 52 -1.95 22.68 -1.32
C ILE A 52 -1.92 23.44 0.01
N LYS A 53 -3.10 23.76 0.53
CA LYS A 53 -3.32 24.59 1.72
C LYS A 53 -3.72 23.76 2.94
N ASN A 54 -4.31 22.59 2.74
CA ASN A 54 -4.74 21.70 3.81
C ASN A 54 -4.67 20.22 3.38
N SER A 55 -4.82 19.33 4.34
CA SER A 55 -4.85 17.87 4.12
C SER A 55 -6.07 17.40 3.34
N ALA A 56 -7.18 18.15 3.32
CA ALA A 56 -8.38 17.80 2.55
C ALA A 56 -8.15 17.84 1.02
N GLN A 57 -7.07 18.50 0.56
CA GLN A 57 -6.64 18.46 -0.84
C GLN A 57 -5.81 17.21 -1.19
N ILE A 58 -5.64 16.29 -0.24
CA ILE A 58 -5.14 14.95 -0.48
C ILE A 58 -6.35 14.02 -0.62
N SER A 59 -6.58 13.54 -1.84
CA SER A 59 -7.66 12.60 -2.12
C SER A 59 -7.09 11.18 -2.13
N LEU A 60 -7.69 10.31 -1.32
CA LEU A 60 -7.48 8.87 -1.34
C LEU A 60 -8.55 8.27 -2.26
N GLU A 61 -8.15 7.54 -3.30
CA GLU A 61 -9.09 7.07 -4.33
C GLU A 61 -9.88 5.82 -3.94
N GLU A 62 -9.36 5.02 -3.01
CA GLU A 62 -9.92 3.73 -2.62
C GLU A 62 -10.40 3.73 -1.17
N GLU A 63 -11.23 2.75 -0.82
CA GLU A 63 -11.59 2.46 0.55
C GLU A 63 -10.42 1.76 1.25
N ILE A 64 -9.93 2.38 2.32
CA ILE A 64 -8.69 1.98 2.99
C ILE A 64 -9.00 1.24 4.31
N MET A 65 -8.18 0.24 4.63
CA MET A 65 -8.18 -0.40 5.95
C MET A 65 -7.22 0.32 6.89
N VAL A 66 -6.15 0.91 6.36
CA VAL A 66 -5.19 1.71 7.14
C VAL A 66 -5.80 3.05 7.54
N THR A 67 -5.57 3.48 8.78
CA THR A 67 -6.11 4.75 9.27
C THR A 67 -5.59 5.95 8.46
N LYS A 68 -6.50 6.84 8.01
CA LYS A 68 -6.15 8.05 7.24
C LYS A 68 -5.11 8.93 7.95
N SER A 69 -5.19 9.05 9.28
CA SER A 69 -4.23 9.81 10.09
C SER A 69 -2.81 9.24 9.99
N THR A 70 -2.65 7.91 9.93
CA THR A 70 -1.37 7.24 9.68
C THR A 70 -0.81 7.66 8.32
N ILE A 71 -1.64 7.62 7.27
CA ILE A 71 -1.23 8.04 5.92
C ILE A 71 -0.78 9.51 5.91
N TYR A 72 -1.57 10.42 6.49
CA TYR A 72 -1.22 11.85 6.55
C TYR A 72 0.04 12.11 7.37
N SER A 73 0.20 11.43 8.51
CA SER A 73 1.39 11.54 9.36
C SER A 73 2.63 10.93 8.73
N LEU A 74 2.50 9.99 7.80
CA LEU A 74 3.62 9.43 7.04
C LEU A 74 4.04 10.35 5.89
N LEU A 75 3.07 10.99 5.23
CA LEU A 75 3.33 11.98 4.18
C LEU A 75 4.07 13.22 4.72
N LYS A 76 3.81 13.63 5.98
CA LYS A 76 4.45 14.78 6.67
C LYS A 76 4.56 16.03 5.79
N LEU A 77 3.51 16.34 5.05
CA LEU A 77 3.46 17.53 4.23
C LEU A 77 3.22 18.74 5.12
N ASN A 78 4.02 19.78 4.91
CA ASN A 78 3.85 21.06 5.59
C ASN A 78 2.89 21.90 4.75
N TYR A 79 2.00 22.65 5.38
CA TYR A 79 1.02 23.47 4.66
C TYR A 79 1.22 24.96 4.98
N PRO A 80 1.06 25.86 3.98
CA PRO A 80 0.86 25.58 2.55
C PRO A 80 2.14 25.11 1.84
N GLN A 81 2.02 24.24 0.83
CA GLN A 81 3.16 23.74 0.05
C GLN A 81 2.87 23.70 -1.46
N SER A 82 3.89 24.02 -2.27
CA SER A 82 3.79 24.02 -3.74
C SER A 82 3.73 22.59 -4.31
N LEU A 83 2.79 22.34 -5.21
CA LEU A 83 2.70 21.09 -5.99
C LEU A 83 3.95 20.83 -6.84
N TRP A 84 4.66 21.89 -7.26
CA TRP A 84 5.87 21.75 -8.05
C TRP A 84 7.01 21.09 -7.25
N THR A 85 7.12 21.42 -5.96
CA THR A 85 8.15 20.89 -5.05
C THR A 85 7.82 19.47 -4.57
N ILE A 86 6.55 19.08 -4.58
CA ILE A 86 6.12 17.74 -4.14
C ILE A 86 6.60 16.68 -5.16
N SER A 87 7.44 15.78 -4.68
CA SER A 87 7.89 14.61 -5.44
C SER A 87 6.95 13.42 -5.16
N GLY A 88 6.11 13.09 -6.15
CA GLY A 88 5.19 11.95 -6.06
C GLY A 88 5.93 10.63 -5.83
N HIS A 89 7.07 10.42 -6.48
CA HIS A 89 7.87 9.21 -6.31
C HIS A 89 8.45 9.08 -4.89
N GLN A 90 8.94 10.16 -4.29
CA GLN A 90 9.44 10.12 -2.91
C GLN A 90 8.31 9.84 -1.90
N LEU A 91 7.13 10.43 -2.12
CA LEU A 91 5.96 10.15 -1.27
C LEU A 91 5.49 8.70 -1.44
N SER A 92 5.43 8.21 -2.68
CA SER A 92 5.13 6.81 -2.98
C SER A 92 6.07 5.85 -2.24
N ASN A 93 7.38 6.07 -2.32
CA ASN A 93 8.34 5.20 -1.62
C ASN A 93 8.24 5.29 -0.09
N LYS A 94 7.91 6.46 0.46
CA LYS A 94 7.63 6.60 1.89
C LYS A 94 6.37 5.84 2.30
N LEU A 95 5.33 5.83 1.46
CA LEU A 95 4.12 5.05 1.73
C LEU A 95 4.42 3.55 1.68
N LYS A 96 5.20 3.09 0.69
CA LYS A 96 5.63 1.68 0.57
C LYS A 96 6.54 1.20 1.70
N SER A 97 7.12 2.10 2.51
CA SER A 97 8.03 1.68 3.57
C SER A 97 7.31 1.09 4.79
N ILE A 98 5.98 1.25 4.89
CA ILE A 98 5.20 0.60 5.95
C ILE A 98 4.66 -0.75 5.50
N SER A 99 4.62 -1.71 6.41
CA SER A 99 4.24 -3.10 6.10
C SER A 99 2.87 -3.24 5.41
N PRO A 100 1.80 -2.53 5.83
CA PRO A 100 0.47 -2.66 5.20
C PRO A 100 0.36 -2.25 3.74
N ILE A 101 1.34 -1.54 3.17
CA ILE A 101 1.24 -1.00 1.81
C ILE A 101 2.13 -1.81 0.85
N VAL A 102 1.50 -2.48 -0.12
CA VAL A 102 2.20 -3.21 -1.20
C VAL A 102 2.71 -2.23 -2.25
N ASP A 103 1.83 -1.36 -2.72
CA ASP A 103 2.12 -0.36 -3.73
C ASP A 103 1.42 0.95 -3.40
N ALA A 104 1.98 2.06 -3.89
CA ALA A 104 1.43 3.38 -3.71
C ALA A 104 1.76 4.23 -4.91
N VAL A 105 0.76 4.87 -5.50
CA VAL A 105 0.93 5.79 -6.62
C VAL A 105 0.43 7.16 -6.21
N VAL A 106 1.34 8.13 -6.26
CA VAL A 106 1.04 9.52 -5.89
C VAL A 106 1.10 10.38 -7.15
N THR A 107 -0.04 10.93 -7.54
CA THR A 107 -0.16 11.82 -8.70
C THR A 107 -0.56 13.22 -8.27
N LYS A 108 -0.18 14.20 -9.09
CA LYS A 108 -0.48 15.61 -8.84
C LYS A 108 -1.53 16.07 -9.83
N GLN A 109 -2.61 16.64 -9.32
CA GLN A 109 -3.61 17.31 -10.12
C GLN A 109 -3.39 18.82 -9.99
N LEU A 110 -3.15 19.47 -11.13
CA LEU A 110 -2.84 20.90 -11.18
C LEU A 110 -4.09 21.77 -10.99
N PHE A 111 -5.26 21.30 -11.42
CA PHE A 111 -6.53 22.05 -11.28
C PHE A 111 -7.74 21.12 -11.04
N PRO A 112 -8.52 21.32 -9.95
CA PRO A 112 -8.12 22.07 -8.76
C PRO A 112 -6.85 21.46 -8.12
N PRO A 113 -6.00 22.27 -7.46
CA PRO A 113 -4.71 21.81 -6.94
C PRO A 113 -4.91 20.74 -5.86
N GLN A 114 -4.52 19.51 -6.17
CA GLN A 114 -4.72 18.34 -5.32
C GLN A 114 -3.59 17.32 -5.50
N VAL A 115 -3.39 16.49 -4.49
CA VAL A 115 -2.56 15.29 -4.56
C VAL A 115 -3.49 14.09 -4.49
N LYS A 116 -3.44 13.21 -5.50
CA LYS A 116 -4.20 11.96 -5.49
C LYS A 116 -3.27 10.82 -5.11
N VAL A 117 -3.71 10.02 -4.16
CA VAL A 117 -2.98 8.86 -3.67
C VAL A 117 -3.84 7.63 -3.92
N ARG A 118 -3.29 6.70 -4.70
CA ARG A 118 -3.81 5.35 -4.89
C ARG A 118 -2.94 4.41 -4.07
N LEU A 119 -3.55 3.56 -3.27
CA LEU A 119 -2.86 2.63 -2.39
C LEU A 119 -3.29 1.22 -2.75
N GLN A 120 -2.33 0.30 -2.81
CA GLN A 120 -2.61 -1.13 -2.80
C GLN A 120 -2.22 -1.65 -1.43
N GLU A 121 -3.22 -2.02 -0.63
CA GLU A 121 -3.02 -2.48 0.74
C GLU A 121 -2.89 -4.00 0.82
N ARG A 122 -2.16 -4.47 1.84
CA ARG A 122 -2.15 -5.87 2.25
C ARG A 122 -3.40 -6.13 3.07
N VAL A 123 -4.10 -7.21 2.74
CA VAL A 123 -5.29 -7.62 3.49
C VAL A 123 -4.86 -8.55 4.62
N PRO A 124 -5.12 -8.20 5.89
CA PRO A 124 -4.89 -9.10 7.01
C PRO A 124 -5.90 -10.25 6.96
N VAL A 125 -5.39 -11.48 6.99
CA VAL A 125 -6.19 -12.71 6.88
C VAL A 125 -6.09 -13.59 8.12
N ALA A 126 -5.14 -13.31 9.01
CA ALA A 126 -5.01 -14.00 10.29
C ALA A 126 -4.50 -13.08 11.41
N THR A 127 -4.93 -13.35 12.63
CA THR A 127 -4.28 -12.83 13.85
C THR A 127 -3.15 -13.76 14.25
N VAL A 128 -2.00 -13.20 14.60
CA VAL A 128 -0.79 -13.97 14.85
C VAL A 128 -0.14 -13.59 16.17
N SER A 129 0.43 -14.57 16.86
CA SER A 129 1.29 -14.37 18.03
C SER A 129 2.73 -14.79 17.70
N THR A 130 3.66 -13.83 17.80
CA THR A 130 5.10 -14.04 17.63
C THR A 130 5.85 -13.52 18.85
N GLN A 131 6.61 -14.36 19.54
CA GLN A 131 7.45 -13.97 20.68
C GLN A 131 6.72 -13.09 21.74
N GLY A 132 5.44 -13.39 22.01
CA GLY A 132 4.62 -12.65 22.96
C GLY A 132 3.97 -11.37 22.43
N LYS A 133 4.19 -11.01 21.16
CA LYS A 133 3.51 -9.90 20.47
C LYS A 133 2.37 -10.42 19.62
N ILE A 134 1.24 -9.69 19.64
CA ILE A 134 0.07 -9.98 18.81
C ILE A 134 0.09 -9.05 17.59
N GLY A 135 -0.22 -9.58 16.42
CA GLY A 135 -0.28 -8.85 15.16
C GLY A 135 -1.18 -9.50 14.14
N PHE A 136 -1.01 -9.13 12.88
CA PHE A 136 -1.71 -9.74 11.76
C PHE A 136 -0.73 -10.34 10.73
N LEU A 137 -1.21 -11.31 9.95
CA LEU A 137 -0.53 -11.82 8.77
C LEU A 137 -1.41 -11.59 7.55
N ASP A 138 -0.78 -11.26 6.43
CA ASP A 138 -1.42 -11.33 5.12
C ASP A 138 -1.33 -12.74 4.51
N ALA A 139 -1.84 -12.90 3.30
CA ALA A 139 -1.84 -14.18 2.58
C ALA A 139 -0.43 -14.71 2.26
N ASP A 140 0.58 -13.83 2.16
CA ASP A 140 1.96 -14.18 1.83
C ASP A 140 2.82 -14.49 3.08
N GLY A 141 2.27 -14.26 4.28
CA GLY A 141 2.95 -14.46 5.56
C GLY A 141 3.77 -13.26 6.03
N VAL A 142 3.50 -12.08 5.48
CA VAL A 142 4.09 -10.83 5.93
C VAL A 142 3.44 -10.39 7.22
N TRP A 143 4.27 -10.06 8.23
CA TRP A 143 3.81 -9.50 9.49
C TRP A 143 3.30 -8.07 9.33
N LEU A 144 2.10 -7.84 9.84
CA LEU A 144 1.40 -6.55 9.84
C LEU A 144 1.22 -6.07 11.27
N ASP A 145 1.73 -4.87 11.57
CA ASP A 145 1.62 -4.26 12.90
C ASP A 145 0.18 -3.74 13.14
N PRO A 146 -0.48 -4.11 14.26
CA PRO A 146 -1.82 -3.63 14.59
C PRO A 146 -1.97 -2.11 14.66
N ILE A 147 -0.89 -1.38 14.93
CA ILE A 147 -0.92 0.09 15.05
C ILE A 147 -1.49 0.78 13.80
N TYR A 148 -1.41 0.12 12.64
CA TYR A 148 -1.89 0.68 11.37
C TYR A 148 -3.39 0.48 11.14
N TYR A 149 -4.03 -0.40 11.91
CA TYR A 149 -5.46 -0.76 11.79
C TYR A 149 -6.27 -0.31 13.02
N SER A 150 -5.62 0.14 14.10
CA SER A 150 -6.29 0.55 15.33
C SER A 150 -6.96 1.93 15.21
N HIS A 151 -8.25 2.00 15.58
CA HIS A 151 -8.93 3.25 15.88
C HIS A 151 -8.44 3.81 17.22
N SER A 152 -8.08 5.09 17.25
CA SER A 152 -8.22 5.87 18.48
C SER A 152 -9.72 6.17 18.65
N GLU A 153 -10.33 5.68 19.72
CA GLU A 153 -11.78 5.71 20.02
C GLU A 153 -12.42 7.12 20.15
N GLU A 154 -11.74 8.22 19.82
CA GLU A 154 -12.26 9.56 20.14
C GLU A 154 -13.11 10.24 19.05
N ASN A 155 -13.17 9.74 17.81
CA ASN A 155 -14.06 10.30 16.77
C ASN A 155 -14.48 9.19 15.78
N SER A 156 -15.34 8.30 16.25
CA SER A 156 -15.82 7.10 15.55
C SER A 156 -16.90 7.40 14.49
N GLU A 157 -16.55 8.15 13.45
CA GLU A 157 -17.37 8.30 12.22
C GLU A 157 -16.54 8.31 10.91
N GLU A 158 -15.26 7.92 10.93
CA GLU A 158 -14.47 7.77 9.69
C GLU A 158 -14.14 6.30 9.38
N ASN A 159 -15.07 5.66 8.68
CA ASN A 159 -14.94 4.50 7.78
C ASN A 159 -13.54 3.86 7.67
N SER A 160 -13.17 2.98 8.62
CA SER A 160 -12.27 1.87 8.29
C SER A 160 -13.12 0.62 8.12
N ASN A 161 -13.02 -0.05 6.97
CA ASN A 161 -13.70 -1.32 6.71
C ASN A 161 -12.93 -2.52 7.29
N PHE A 162 -12.14 -2.29 8.34
CA PHE A 162 -11.32 -3.32 8.93
C PHE A 162 -12.14 -4.21 9.86
N SER A 163 -12.25 -5.49 9.50
CA SER A 163 -12.79 -6.53 10.37
C SER A 163 -11.67 -7.47 10.85
N LEU A 164 -11.71 -7.87 12.12
CA LEU A 164 -10.74 -8.79 12.69
C LEU A 164 -10.74 -10.14 11.95
N PRO A 165 -9.57 -10.65 11.54
CA PRO A 165 -9.49 -11.96 10.91
C PRO A 165 -9.90 -13.11 11.85
N GLN A 166 -10.48 -14.17 11.28
CA GLN A 166 -10.96 -15.32 12.05
C GLN A 166 -9.89 -16.38 12.32
N ILE A 167 -8.88 -16.47 11.45
CA ILE A 167 -7.80 -17.46 11.57
C ILE A 167 -6.80 -16.98 12.62
N LYS A 168 -6.41 -17.87 13.53
CA LYS A 168 -5.36 -17.62 14.52
C LYS A 168 -4.08 -18.36 14.17
N VAL A 169 -2.94 -17.71 14.29
CA VAL A 169 -1.62 -18.31 14.06
C VAL A 169 -0.77 -18.16 15.31
N ILE A 170 -0.39 -19.28 15.91
CA ILE A 170 0.28 -19.32 17.22
C ILE A 170 1.73 -19.76 17.05
N ASN A 171 2.64 -19.08 17.75
CA ASN A 171 4.09 -19.32 17.72
C ASN A 171 4.68 -19.14 16.31
N PHE A 172 4.18 -18.16 15.56
CA PHE A 172 4.71 -17.85 14.23
C PHE A 172 6.14 -17.31 14.33
N GLN A 173 6.95 -17.66 13.35
CA GLN A 173 8.31 -17.15 13.17
C GLN A 173 8.48 -16.81 11.70
N PRO A 174 9.33 -15.83 11.33
CA PRO A 174 9.55 -15.45 9.93
C PRO A 174 9.91 -16.62 9.00
N LYS A 175 10.60 -17.64 9.52
CA LYS A 175 10.94 -18.88 8.78
C LYS A 175 9.71 -19.67 8.29
N TYR A 176 8.52 -19.39 8.81
CA TYR A 176 7.28 -20.07 8.43
C TYR A 176 6.45 -19.32 7.39
N SER A 177 6.90 -18.17 6.89
CA SER A 177 6.15 -17.35 5.93
C SER A 177 5.69 -18.15 4.70
N GLU A 178 6.60 -18.90 4.08
CA GLU A 178 6.30 -19.72 2.90
C GLU A 178 5.34 -20.86 3.22
N THR A 179 5.53 -21.52 4.37
CA THR A 179 4.63 -22.59 4.82
C THR A 179 3.23 -22.06 5.11
N TRP A 180 3.12 -20.89 5.71
CA TRP A 180 1.85 -20.21 5.95
C TRP A 180 1.14 -19.87 4.64
N ALA A 181 1.84 -19.25 3.68
CA ALA A 181 1.27 -18.87 2.40
C ALA A 181 0.71 -20.09 1.66
N GLU A 182 1.44 -21.21 1.69
CA GLU A 182 0.98 -22.46 1.09
C GLU A 182 -0.25 -23.04 1.80
N ILE A 183 -0.29 -23.03 3.13
CA ILE A 183 -1.44 -23.50 3.92
C ILE A 183 -2.67 -22.62 3.68
N TYR A 184 -2.49 -21.30 3.62
CA TYR A 184 -3.58 -20.37 3.32
C TYR A 184 -4.13 -20.63 1.91
N ARG A 185 -3.26 -20.78 0.90
CA ARG A 185 -3.63 -21.12 -0.48
C ARG A 185 -4.36 -22.46 -0.56
N LEU A 186 -3.87 -23.49 0.13
CA LEU A 186 -4.51 -24.80 0.18
C LEU A 186 -5.88 -24.72 0.88
N SER A 187 -6.02 -23.95 1.95
CA SER A 187 -7.32 -23.75 2.61
C SER A 187 -8.38 -23.15 1.68
N ALA A 188 -7.98 -22.25 0.78
CA ALA A 188 -8.87 -21.70 -0.25
C ALA A 188 -9.22 -22.73 -1.35
N MET A 189 -8.28 -23.62 -1.69
CA MET A 189 -8.49 -24.69 -2.68
C MET A 189 -9.42 -25.79 -2.17
N TYR A 190 -9.48 -26.02 -0.86
CA TYR A 190 -10.34 -27.02 -0.22
C TYR A 190 -11.39 -26.34 0.68
N PRO A 191 -12.44 -25.71 0.12
CA PRO A 191 -13.40 -24.88 0.88
C PRO A 191 -14.23 -25.66 1.92
N GLY A 192 -14.24 -26.99 1.86
CA GLY A 192 -14.82 -27.85 2.90
C GLY A 192 -14.03 -27.82 4.22
N ILE A 193 -12.77 -27.41 4.18
CA ILE A 193 -11.85 -27.30 5.31
C ILE A 193 -11.78 -25.83 5.75
N LYS A 194 -12.53 -25.46 6.79
CA LYS A 194 -12.44 -24.15 7.42
C LYS A 194 -11.27 -24.16 8.41
N LEU A 195 -10.18 -23.49 8.06
CA LEU A 195 -9.05 -23.27 8.97
C LEU A 195 -9.42 -22.27 10.07
N LEU A 196 -9.17 -22.62 11.34
CA LEU A 196 -9.49 -21.79 12.50
C LEU A 196 -8.24 -21.39 13.28
N GLU A 197 -7.31 -22.34 13.47
CA GLU A 197 -6.04 -22.09 14.15
C GLU A 197 -4.91 -22.87 13.46
N LEU A 198 -3.73 -22.26 13.42
CA LEU A 198 -2.47 -22.86 13.03
C LEU A 198 -1.51 -22.70 14.21
N ARG A 199 -0.78 -23.75 14.57
CA ARG A 199 0.18 -23.69 15.68
C ARG A 199 1.44 -24.47 15.37
N TRP A 200 2.58 -23.84 15.61
CA TRP A 200 3.87 -24.53 15.72
C TRP A 200 4.23 -24.79 17.19
N ASN A 201 4.87 -25.92 17.44
CA ASN A 201 5.54 -26.16 18.71
C ASN A 201 7.04 -25.84 18.62
N GLU A 202 7.77 -26.12 19.70
CA GLU A 202 9.20 -25.81 19.84
C GLU A 202 10.11 -26.65 18.94
N ILE A 203 9.62 -27.80 18.45
CA ILE A 203 10.35 -28.73 17.58
C ILE A 203 9.83 -28.71 16.14
N ASP A 204 9.31 -27.56 15.70
CA ASP A 204 8.82 -27.29 14.34
C ASP A 204 7.71 -28.23 13.86
N GLN A 205 6.94 -28.84 14.76
CA GLN A 205 5.76 -29.62 14.39
C GLN A 205 4.53 -28.73 14.25
N LEU A 206 3.68 -29.08 13.29
CA LEU A 206 2.54 -28.27 12.89
C LEU A 206 1.21 -28.92 13.24
N TYR A 207 0.34 -28.13 13.86
CA TYR A 207 -1.02 -28.50 14.20
C TYR A 207 -2.01 -27.52 13.56
N LEU A 208 -3.08 -28.06 13.00
CA LEU A 208 -4.23 -27.30 12.51
C LEU A 208 -5.42 -27.52 13.45
N LYS A 209 -6.23 -26.48 13.65
CA LYS A 209 -7.60 -26.60 14.10
C LYS A 209 -8.51 -26.22 12.93
N THR A 210 -9.40 -27.13 12.56
CA THR A 210 -10.35 -26.94 11.48
C THR A 210 -11.78 -27.19 11.94
N ASN A 211 -12.77 -26.96 11.08
CA ASN A 211 -14.15 -27.43 11.30
C ASN A 211 -14.29 -28.96 11.34
N ILE A 212 -13.29 -29.73 10.88
CA ILE A 212 -13.27 -31.19 10.93
C ILE A 212 -12.66 -31.66 12.26
N GLY A 213 -11.78 -30.88 12.89
CA GLY A 213 -11.14 -31.24 14.16
C GLY A 213 -9.71 -30.72 14.29
N ARG A 214 -8.98 -31.20 15.31
CA ARG A 214 -7.53 -30.98 15.46
C ARG A 214 -6.78 -31.96 14.56
N VAL A 215 -5.81 -31.45 13.80
CA VAL A 215 -5.01 -32.23 12.84
C VAL A 215 -3.54 -32.00 13.10
N TYR A 216 -2.75 -33.06 13.15
CA TYR A 216 -1.30 -33.00 13.23
C TYR A 216 -0.69 -33.28 11.85
N LEU A 217 0.17 -32.39 11.37
CA LEU A 217 0.82 -32.47 10.06
C LEU A 217 2.31 -32.86 10.14
N GLY A 218 2.87 -32.98 11.34
CA GLY A 218 4.31 -33.23 11.50
C GLY A 218 5.17 -32.04 11.07
N SER A 219 6.40 -32.31 10.63
CA SER A 219 7.41 -31.31 10.25
C SER A 219 7.70 -31.25 8.74
N ASP A 220 7.37 -32.30 7.98
CA ASP A 220 7.60 -32.34 6.54
C ASP A 220 6.62 -31.42 5.79
N ARG A 221 7.15 -30.40 5.11
CA ARG A 221 6.37 -29.41 4.35
C ARG A 221 6.20 -29.78 2.89
N SER A 222 6.99 -30.72 2.38
CA SER A 222 6.91 -31.15 0.98
C SER A 222 5.59 -31.86 0.68
N ILE A 223 4.94 -32.41 1.70
CA ILE A 223 3.72 -33.21 1.58
C ILE A 223 2.42 -32.49 1.97
N LEU A 224 2.46 -31.16 2.16
CA LEU A 224 1.28 -30.38 2.60
C LEU A 224 0.09 -30.56 1.65
N THR A 225 0.35 -30.66 0.35
CA THR A 225 -0.71 -30.88 -0.64
C THR A 225 -1.37 -32.24 -0.44
N GLU A 226 -0.62 -33.35 -0.27
CA GLU A 226 -1.23 -34.66 -0.01
C GLU A 226 -1.94 -34.70 1.35
N GLN A 227 -1.45 -33.97 2.35
CA GLN A 227 -2.09 -33.86 3.65
C GLN A 227 -3.46 -33.18 3.56
N PHE A 228 -3.57 -32.06 2.83
CA PHE A 228 -4.85 -31.41 2.60
C PHE A 228 -5.80 -32.27 1.75
N GLN A 229 -5.29 -32.99 0.75
CA GLN A 229 -6.09 -33.96 -0.01
C GLN A 229 -6.63 -35.09 0.88
N ALA A 230 -5.81 -35.63 1.78
CA ALA A 230 -6.23 -36.63 2.74
C ALA A 230 -7.30 -36.05 3.68
N LEU A 231 -7.06 -34.87 4.25
CA LEU A 231 -7.99 -34.17 5.13
C LEU A 231 -9.36 -33.92 4.47
N ALA A 232 -9.37 -33.55 3.19
CA ALA A 232 -10.61 -33.31 2.43
C ALA A 232 -11.47 -34.57 2.22
N ARG A 233 -10.89 -35.77 2.32
CA ARG A 233 -11.61 -37.05 2.21
C ARG A 233 -12.27 -37.47 3.52
N PHE A 234 -11.89 -36.87 4.64
CA PHE A 234 -12.49 -37.19 5.93
C PHE A 234 -13.90 -36.59 6.01
N PRO A 235 -14.92 -37.38 6.37
CA PRO A 235 -16.19 -36.80 6.76
C PRO A 235 -15.93 -35.87 7.96
N LYS A 236 -16.75 -34.82 8.12
CA LYS A 236 -16.72 -33.98 9.32
C LYS A 236 -16.71 -34.92 10.53
N LEU A 237 -15.65 -34.92 11.35
CA LEU A 237 -15.66 -35.64 12.61
C LEU A 237 -16.71 -34.90 13.47
N SER A 238 -17.94 -35.41 13.40
CA SER A 238 -19.12 -34.62 13.71
C SER A 238 -19.18 -34.28 15.18
N THR A 239 -19.55 -33.02 15.38
CA THR A 239 -20.11 -32.30 16.51
C THR A 239 -21.30 -33.01 17.19
N GLN A 240 -21.17 -34.26 17.63
CA GLN A 240 -22.23 -34.95 18.37
C GLN A 240 -21.64 -35.81 19.49
N ASP A 241 -21.76 -35.26 20.70
CA ASP A 241 -21.89 -35.88 22.03
C ASP A 241 -20.84 -36.89 22.53
N ASN A 242 -19.82 -37.29 21.76
CA ASN A 242 -18.72 -38.17 22.22
C ASN A 242 -17.32 -37.72 21.74
N LEU A 243 -17.12 -36.41 21.55
CA LEU A 243 -15.84 -35.82 21.12
C LEU A 243 -14.86 -35.52 22.27
N THR A 244 -15.18 -35.89 23.51
CA THR A 244 -14.25 -35.74 24.64
C THR A 244 -13.02 -36.64 24.51
N ASP A 245 -13.08 -37.69 23.68
CA ASP A 245 -12.05 -38.73 23.65
C ASP A 245 -11.16 -38.68 22.39
N ILE A 246 -11.29 -37.70 21.48
CA ILE A 246 -10.42 -37.58 20.29
C ILE A 246 -9.45 -36.41 20.45
N ASP A 247 -8.16 -36.73 20.48
CA ASP A 247 -7.09 -35.76 20.67
C ASP A 247 -6.70 -35.06 19.36
N TYR A 248 -6.41 -35.82 18.30
CA TYR A 248 -6.15 -35.27 16.96
C TYR A 248 -6.17 -36.35 15.86
N LEU A 249 -6.38 -35.91 14.61
CA LEU A 249 -6.14 -36.69 13.40
C LEU A 249 -4.67 -36.48 12.96
N ASP A 250 -3.87 -37.53 12.97
CA ASP A 250 -2.50 -37.48 12.49
C ASP A 250 -2.44 -37.74 10.98
N LEU A 251 -1.90 -36.78 10.25
CA LEU A 251 -1.63 -36.82 8.81
C LEU A 251 -0.14 -36.62 8.51
N SER A 252 0.76 -36.85 9.46
CA SER A 252 2.21 -36.87 9.21
C SER A 252 2.58 -37.88 8.12
N ASN A 253 1.81 -38.95 7.97
CA ASN A 253 1.79 -39.80 6.78
C ASN A 253 0.37 -39.83 6.16
N PRO A 254 0.08 -39.04 5.10
CA PRO A 254 -1.26 -38.92 4.53
C PRO A 254 -1.78 -40.21 3.88
N LYS A 255 -0.92 -41.20 3.62
CA LYS A 255 -1.32 -42.51 3.10
C LYS A 255 -1.88 -43.42 4.18
N ILE A 256 -1.54 -43.18 5.45
CA ILE A 256 -1.97 -43.98 6.59
C ILE A 256 -2.40 -43.04 7.73
N PRO A 257 -3.54 -42.32 7.59
CA PRO A 257 -4.05 -41.47 8.65
C PRO A 257 -4.39 -42.27 9.92
N PHE A 258 -4.11 -41.71 11.09
CA PHE A 258 -4.55 -42.30 12.37
C PHE A 258 -5.25 -41.29 13.26
N ILE A 259 -6.19 -41.76 14.07
CA ILE A 259 -6.90 -40.95 15.06
C ILE A 259 -6.28 -41.26 16.42
N GLN A 260 -5.75 -40.24 17.10
CA GLN A 260 -5.33 -40.38 18.50
C GLN A 260 -6.50 -40.06 19.42
N GLN A 261 -6.73 -40.92 20.41
CA GLN A 261 -7.71 -40.69 21.46
C GLN A 261 -7.05 -40.09 22.71
N ASP A 262 -7.77 -39.21 23.42
CA ASP A 262 -7.29 -38.63 24.69
C ASP A 262 -7.26 -39.72 25.76
N THR A 263 -6.07 -40.11 26.19
CA THR A 263 -5.88 -41.12 27.23
C THR A 263 -6.06 -40.57 28.66
N ARG A 264 -6.47 -39.31 28.83
CA ARG A 264 -6.79 -38.73 30.14
C ARG A 264 -8.18 -39.15 30.65
N VAL A 265 -8.40 -40.45 30.75
CA VAL A 265 -9.45 -41.02 31.61
C VAL A 265 -8.78 -42.02 32.56
N LYS A 266 -8.30 -41.49 33.69
CA LYS A 266 -8.36 -42.12 35.02
C LYS A 266 -7.94 -41.13 36.11
#